data_AF-A0AA86GP50-F1
#
_entry.id   AF-A0AA86GP50-F1
#
_cell.length_a   1.000
_cell.length_b   1.000
_cell.length_c   1.000
_cell.angle_alpha   90.00
_cell.angle_beta   90.00
_cell.angle_gamma   90.00
#
_symmetry.space_group_name_H-M   'P 1'
#
loop_
_entity.id
_entity.type
_entity.pdbx_description
1 polymer ?
#
loop_
_entity_poly.entity_id
_entity_poly.type
_entity_poly.pdbx_seq_one_letter_code
_entity_poly.pdbx_strand_id
1 'polypeptide(L)'
;MTLVLTAMTPRYVVQAADRLLTKGAAVHDAMANKTIIYRTRDGVMVLSYSGIAYLSRQPMDEWIAEQLWGDAIGRGPDGCGPAAMMMGQRPNNWTIDQTIAVLKRRIESIPQRTINLGGLYLAIAGWRVSREAPRPFLMEIEREPKATTATVSGTPRRQRFKREFAIGRIGAYVAPRVLNAAFDRYRASRTLTMEDVEQTFVDLIRSVAYRNRTVGPNVLCTMFPIDGPALFRFHPAAAHSARVGSARGEMIVPVAHTPWIMSSSSLQAPQMTSGQSISDLDGYPLVFDAPLAGNGLLALAAAIPRPGP
;
A
#
# COMPACT_ATOMS: atom_id res chain seq x y z
N MET A 1 -11.84 6.33 -8.21
CA MET A 1 -12.10 5.14 -7.38
C MET A 1 -10.93 4.22 -7.59
N THR A 2 -10.23 3.85 -6.53
CA THR A 2 -9.00 3.05 -6.61
C THR A 2 -9.29 1.58 -6.82
N LEU A 3 -8.40 0.87 -7.51
CA LEU A 3 -8.35 -0.59 -7.52
C LEU A 3 -7.16 -1.08 -6.69
N VAL A 4 -7.46 -1.94 -5.72
CA VAL A 4 -6.45 -2.73 -5.00
C VAL A 4 -6.73 -4.21 -5.23
N LEU A 5 -5.69 -4.95 -5.60
CA LEU A 5 -5.71 -6.40 -5.72
C LEU A 5 -4.74 -7.00 -4.70
N THR A 6 -5.18 -8.04 -3.99
CA THR A 6 -4.34 -8.75 -3.03
C THR A 6 -4.41 -10.24 -3.30
N ALA A 7 -3.27 -10.92 -3.35
CA ALA A 7 -3.16 -12.37 -3.39
C ALA A 7 -2.38 -12.84 -2.16
N MET A 8 -2.84 -13.94 -1.58
CA MET A 8 -2.23 -14.54 -0.40
C MET A 8 -2.08 -16.03 -0.65
N THR A 9 -0.86 -16.53 -0.43
CA THR A 9 -0.51 -17.96 -0.50
C THR A 9 0.25 -18.36 0.75
N PRO A 10 0.49 -19.66 0.97
CA PRO A 10 1.33 -20.12 2.07
C PRO A 10 2.81 -19.72 1.95
N ARG A 11 3.23 -19.16 0.79
CA ARG A 11 4.63 -18.82 0.50
C ARG A 11 4.88 -17.33 0.28
N TYR A 12 3.85 -16.56 -0.06
CA TYR A 12 4.00 -15.12 -0.32
C TYR A 12 2.65 -14.42 -0.24
N VAL A 13 2.71 -13.11 0.01
CA VAL A 13 1.60 -12.17 -0.12
C VAL A 13 1.98 -11.11 -1.16
N VAL A 14 1.10 -10.82 -2.10
CA VAL A 14 1.28 -9.75 -3.10
C VAL A 14 0.10 -8.81 -2.99
N GLN A 15 0.35 -7.51 -2.85
CA GLN A 15 -0.69 -6.49 -2.92
C GLN A 15 -0.26 -5.38 -3.89
N ALA A 16 -1.16 -5.04 -4.82
CA ALA A 16 -0.95 -4.01 -5.82
C ALA A 16 -2.08 -2.98 -5.74
N ALA A 17 -1.72 -1.69 -5.81
CA ALA A 17 -2.67 -0.58 -5.78
C ALA A 17 -2.32 0.47 -6.83
N ASP A 18 -3.34 1.04 -7.48
CA ASP A 18 -3.14 2.19 -8.35
C ASP A 18 -2.89 3.49 -7.57
N ARG A 19 -2.24 4.47 -8.22
CA ARG A 19 -1.82 5.72 -7.58
C ARG A 19 -2.62 6.97 -7.96
N LEU A 20 -3.78 6.85 -8.62
CA LEU A 20 -4.58 8.01 -9.02
C LEU A 20 -5.65 8.37 -7.97
N LEU A 21 -5.77 9.67 -7.65
CA LEU A 21 -6.94 10.27 -7.04
C LEU A 21 -7.63 11.19 -8.03
N THR A 22 -8.95 11.14 -8.05
CA THR A 22 -9.78 11.99 -8.89
C THR A 22 -10.83 12.74 -8.07
N LYS A 23 -11.21 13.92 -8.56
CA LYS A 23 -12.40 14.65 -8.11
C LYS A 23 -13.44 14.57 -9.23
N GLY A 24 -14.39 13.65 -9.09
CA GLY A 24 -15.20 13.22 -10.22
C GLY A 24 -14.32 12.54 -11.28
N ALA A 25 -14.35 13.07 -12.51
CA ALA A 25 -13.52 12.59 -13.62
C ALA A 25 -12.17 13.33 -13.77
N ALA A 26 -11.95 14.43 -13.05
CA ALA A 26 -10.73 15.21 -13.13
C ALA A 26 -9.64 14.60 -12.23
N VAL A 27 -8.41 14.54 -12.75
CA VAL A 27 -7.23 14.15 -11.97
C VAL A 27 -7.02 15.17 -10.86
N HIS A 28 -6.89 14.69 -9.62
CA HIS A 28 -6.57 15.52 -8.46
C HIS A 28 -5.12 15.30 -8.03
N ASP A 29 -4.74 14.03 -7.77
CA ASP A 29 -3.35 13.64 -7.49
C ASP A 29 -3.02 12.37 -8.30
N ALA A 30 -2.11 12.48 -9.26
CA ALA A 30 -1.70 11.34 -10.10
C ALA A 30 -0.74 10.37 -9.39
N MET A 31 -0.16 10.77 -8.26
CA MET A 31 0.88 10.07 -7.51
C MET A 31 0.46 9.73 -6.08
N ALA A 32 -0.84 9.78 -5.79
CA ALA A 32 -1.43 9.45 -4.51
C ALA A 32 -0.91 8.12 -3.97
N ASN A 33 -0.41 8.15 -2.74
CA ASN A 33 -0.02 6.93 -2.08
C ASN A 33 -1.28 6.26 -1.50
N LYS A 34 -1.37 4.94 -1.67
CA LYS A 34 -2.50 4.17 -1.14
C LYS A 34 -2.08 2.98 -0.32
N THR A 35 -0.82 2.92 0.07
CA THR A 35 -0.21 1.74 0.65
C THR A 35 0.61 2.11 1.88
N ILE A 36 0.45 1.34 2.95
CA ILE A 36 1.13 1.50 4.23
C ILE A 36 1.67 0.15 4.64
N ILE A 37 2.95 0.09 4.99
CA ILE A 37 3.58 -1.07 5.62
C ILE A 37 3.69 -0.78 7.10
N TYR A 38 3.21 -1.71 7.91
CA TYR A 38 3.10 -1.53 9.35
C TYR A 38 3.65 -2.74 10.09
N ARG A 39 4.65 -2.50 10.94
CA ARG A 39 5.13 -3.50 11.90
C ARG A 39 4.19 -3.55 13.10
N THR A 40 3.62 -4.73 13.34
CA THR A 40 2.88 -5.04 14.56
C THR A 40 3.75 -5.81 15.53
N ARG A 41 3.31 -5.93 16.79
CA ARG A 41 3.97 -6.74 17.80
C ARG A 41 4.09 -8.22 17.41
N ASP A 42 3.13 -8.75 16.65
CA ASP A 42 3.03 -10.16 16.30
C ASP A 42 3.08 -10.41 14.78
N GLY A 43 3.66 -9.50 14.00
CA GLY A 43 3.65 -9.64 12.54
C GLY A 43 3.99 -8.38 11.74
N VAL A 44 3.90 -8.50 10.44
CA VAL A 44 4.02 -7.38 9.48
C VAL A 44 2.78 -7.38 8.59
N MET A 45 2.29 -6.19 8.28
CA MET A 45 1.15 -6.03 7.39
C MET A 45 1.41 -4.96 6.35
N VAL A 46 0.79 -5.14 5.19
CA VAL A 46 0.53 -4.11 4.21
C VAL A 46 -0.96 -3.79 4.24
N LEU A 47 -1.27 -2.50 4.28
CA LEU A 47 -2.61 -1.95 4.18
C LEU A 47 -2.70 -1.14 2.91
N SER A 48 -3.77 -1.33 2.15
CA SER A 48 -4.14 -0.40 1.09
C SER A 48 -5.60 0.00 1.17
N TYR A 49 -5.95 1.19 0.68
CA TYR A 49 -7.30 1.73 0.80
C TYR A 49 -7.94 2.15 -0.52
N SER A 50 -9.27 2.19 -0.52
CA SER A 50 -10.12 2.77 -1.57
C SER A 50 -11.34 3.45 -0.96
N GLY A 51 -12.02 4.29 -1.74
CA GLY A 51 -13.17 5.08 -1.29
C GLY A 51 -12.81 6.56 -1.13
N ILE A 52 -13.22 7.17 -0.02
CA ILE A 52 -12.95 8.58 0.26
C ILE A 52 -11.45 8.88 0.33
N ALA A 53 -11.02 9.93 -0.37
CA ALA A 53 -9.61 10.28 -0.50
C ALA A 53 -9.10 11.25 0.59
N TYR A 54 -10.01 12.03 1.18
CA TYR A 54 -9.71 13.04 2.19
C TYR A 54 -10.73 13.01 3.32
N LEU A 55 -10.26 13.24 4.54
CA LEU A 55 -11.07 13.63 5.69
C LEU A 55 -10.90 15.12 5.92
N SER A 56 -11.88 15.90 5.49
CA SER A 56 -11.77 17.37 5.42
C SER A 56 -10.59 17.80 4.54
N ARG A 57 -9.45 18.16 5.13
CA ARG A 57 -8.23 18.59 4.44
C ARG A 57 -7.10 17.56 4.52
N GLN A 58 -7.27 16.50 5.30
CA GLN A 58 -6.24 15.51 5.53
C GLN A 58 -6.37 14.38 4.50
N PRO A 59 -5.29 14.05 3.76
CA PRO A 59 -5.24 12.85 2.94
C PRO A 59 -5.56 11.59 3.75
N MET A 60 -6.28 10.64 3.15
CA MET A 60 -6.69 9.43 3.85
C MET A 60 -5.49 8.55 4.26
N ASP A 61 -4.43 8.49 3.45
CA ASP A 61 -3.21 7.76 3.81
C ASP A 61 -2.54 8.36 5.05
N GLU A 62 -2.44 9.69 5.13
CA GLU A 62 -1.96 10.40 6.32
C GLU A 62 -2.83 10.13 7.54
N TRP A 63 -4.16 10.18 7.39
CA TRP A 63 -5.07 9.90 8.51
C TRP A 63 -4.89 8.47 9.03
N ILE A 64 -4.81 7.47 8.13
CA ILE A 64 -4.56 6.08 8.52
C ILE A 64 -3.18 5.96 9.18
N ALA A 65 -2.15 6.61 8.64
CA ALA A 65 -0.81 6.61 9.21
C ALA A 65 -0.81 7.21 10.63
N GLU A 66 -1.53 8.30 10.89
CA GLU A 66 -1.69 8.85 12.25
C GLU A 66 -2.43 7.89 13.18
N GLN A 67 -3.48 7.20 12.70
CA GLN A 67 -4.19 6.21 13.52
C GLN A 67 -3.29 5.05 13.94
N LEU A 68 -2.40 4.62 13.03
CA LEU A 68 -1.45 3.54 13.27
C LEU A 68 -0.27 4.00 14.14
N TRP A 69 0.24 5.21 13.92
CA TRP A 69 1.32 5.81 14.70
C TRP A 69 0.89 6.04 16.15
N GLY A 70 -0.28 6.64 16.34
CA GLY A 70 -0.88 6.94 17.64
C GLY A 70 -0.84 8.42 18.02
N ASP A 71 -0.12 9.23 17.26
CA ASP A 71 0.00 10.68 17.39
C ASP A 71 -0.06 11.36 16.02
N ALA A 72 -0.24 12.68 16.03
CA ALA A 72 -0.16 13.49 14.83
C ALA A 72 1.23 13.39 14.19
N ILE A 73 1.27 13.32 12.85
CA ILE A 73 2.53 13.25 12.11
C ILE A 73 3.05 14.68 11.90
N GLY A 74 4.32 14.90 12.25
CA GLY A 74 4.97 16.20 12.06
C GLY A 74 5.00 16.62 10.59
N ARG A 75 4.91 17.93 10.34
CA ARG A 75 4.96 18.48 8.97
C ARG A 75 6.41 18.72 8.54
N GLY A 76 6.66 18.59 7.25
CA GLY A 76 7.95 18.90 6.64
C GLY A 76 8.24 20.41 6.62
N PRO A 77 9.43 20.81 6.13
CA PRO A 77 9.82 22.22 6.02
C PRO A 77 8.88 23.07 5.15
N ASP A 78 8.16 22.45 4.23
CA ASP A 78 7.16 23.10 3.38
C ASP A 78 5.84 23.41 4.10
N GLY A 79 5.67 22.92 5.34
CA GLY A 79 4.46 23.06 6.15
C GLY A 79 3.24 22.31 5.60
N CYS A 80 3.36 21.62 4.46
CA CYS A 80 2.26 21.00 3.74
C CYS A 80 2.31 19.47 3.88
N GLY A 81 3.42 18.87 3.48
CA GLY A 81 3.61 17.42 3.52
C GLY A 81 3.99 16.91 4.91
N PRO A 82 3.86 15.60 5.17
CA PRO A 82 4.46 14.98 6.34
C PRO A 82 5.99 15.07 6.27
N ALA A 83 6.64 15.12 7.44
CA ALA A 83 8.08 14.97 7.53
C ALA A 83 8.50 13.65 6.85
N ALA A 84 9.52 13.71 5.99
CA ALA A 84 9.94 12.58 5.16
C ALA A 84 10.32 11.35 6.00
N MET A 85 10.92 11.57 7.17
CA MET A 85 11.27 10.56 8.15
C MET A 85 11.17 11.14 9.55
N MET A 86 10.61 10.36 10.47
CA MET A 86 10.57 10.65 11.90
C MET A 86 11.18 9.46 12.64
N MET A 87 12.03 9.76 13.62
CA MET A 87 12.58 8.77 14.55
C MET A 87 11.94 8.95 15.91
N GLY A 88 11.63 7.84 16.57
CA GLY A 88 11.01 7.85 17.89
C GLY A 88 10.20 6.59 18.12
N GLN A 89 10.06 6.21 19.39
CA GLN A 89 9.21 5.08 19.75
C GLN A 89 7.76 5.40 19.42
N ARG A 90 7.16 4.54 18.60
CA ARG A 90 5.76 4.65 18.23
C ARG A 90 4.89 4.42 19.47
N PRO A 91 3.96 5.33 19.83
CA PRO A 91 3.07 5.14 20.96
C PRO A 91 2.28 3.81 20.89
N ASN A 92 1.81 3.45 19.70
CA ASN A 92 1.04 2.24 19.49
C ASN A 92 1.93 1.01 19.28
N ASN A 93 1.82 0.01 20.15
CA ASN A 93 2.47 -1.30 19.95
C ASN A 93 1.43 -2.43 19.90
N TRP A 94 0.56 -2.37 18.89
CA TRP A 94 -0.56 -3.29 18.76
C TRP A 94 -0.20 -4.59 18.04
N THR A 95 -0.94 -5.65 18.35
CA THR A 95 -1.02 -6.85 17.51
C THR A 95 -1.82 -6.58 16.24
N ILE A 96 -1.76 -7.50 15.27
CA ILE A 96 -2.60 -7.47 14.07
C ILE A 96 -4.08 -7.34 14.43
N ASP A 97 -4.58 -8.16 15.36
CA ASP A 97 -6.00 -8.16 15.75
C ASP A 97 -6.41 -6.84 16.43
N GLN A 98 -5.55 -6.31 17.29
CA GLN A 98 -5.77 -5.01 17.94
C GLN A 98 -5.80 -3.88 16.90
N THR A 99 -4.89 -3.93 15.92
CA THR A 99 -4.80 -2.96 14.83
C THR A 99 -6.09 -2.96 14.01
N ILE A 100 -6.56 -4.13 13.57
CA ILE A 100 -7.82 -4.28 12.82
C ILE A 100 -9.01 -3.75 13.65
N ALA A 101 -9.10 -4.13 14.92
CA ALA A 101 -10.20 -3.69 15.79
C ALA A 101 -10.21 -2.18 16.03
N VAL A 102 -9.03 -1.56 16.20
CA VAL A 102 -8.92 -0.10 16.36
C VAL A 102 -9.26 0.60 15.05
N LEU A 103 -8.68 0.18 13.92
CA LEU A 103 -8.98 0.78 12.62
C LEU A 103 -10.47 0.70 12.29
N LYS A 104 -11.11 -0.46 12.54
CA LYS A 104 -12.56 -0.60 12.41
C LYS A 104 -13.32 0.47 13.21
N ARG A 105 -13.01 0.61 14.51
CA ARG A 105 -13.66 1.63 15.35
C ARG A 105 -13.39 3.06 14.87
N ARG A 106 -12.17 3.36 14.42
CA ARG A 106 -11.80 4.67 13.88
C ARG A 106 -12.56 4.96 12.58
N ILE A 107 -12.70 3.97 11.69
CA ILE A 107 -13.50 4.09 10.47
C ILE A 107 -14.98 4.31 10.79
N GLU A 108 -15.53 3.60 11.79
CA GLU A 108 -16.91 3.79 12.25
C GLU A 108 -17.15 5.19 12.84
N SER A 109 -16.13 5.78 13.47
CA SER A 109 -16.21 7.14 14.02
C SER A 109 -16.22 8.26 12.98
N ILE A 110 -15.90 7.95 11.71
CA ILE A 110 -15.95 8.95 10.63
C ILE A 110 -17.42 9.41 10.45
N PRO A 111 -17.70 10.73 10.37
CA PRO A 111 -19.06 11.23 10.18
C PRO A 111 -19.74 10.65 8.93
N GLN A 112 -21.01 10.26 9.07
CA GLN A 112 -21.77 9.63 7.99
C GLN A 112 -21.81 10.48 6.71
N ARG A 113 -21.92 11.81 6.86
CA ARG A 113 -21.89 12.78 5.75
C ARG A 113 -20.64 12.67 4.87
N THR A 114 -19.50 12.25 5.45
CA THR A 114 -18.23 12.10 4.74
C THR A 114 -18.19 10.79 3.94
N ILE A 115 -18.72 9.70 4.51
CA ILE A 115 -18.69 8.36 3.90
C ILE A 115 -19.75 8.17 2.81
N ASN A 116 -20.85 8.93 2.86
CA ASN A 116 -22.03 8.76 2.00
C ASN A 116 -21.76 8.75 0.49
N LEU A 117 -20.67 9.36 0.02
CA LEU A 117 -20.39 9.49 -1.42
C LEU A 117 -19.48 8.38 -1.96
N GLY A 118 -18.74 7.66 -1.13
CA GLY A 118 -17.68 6.77 -1.64
C GLY A 118 -17.31 5.58 -0.79
N GLY A 119 -17.85 5.45 0.44
CA GLY A 119 -17.42 4.40 1.35
C GLY A 119 -15.96 4.57 1.80
N LEU A 120 -15.50 3.63 2.61
CA LEU A 120 -14.08 3.44 2.91
C LEU A 120 -13.80 1.95 3.02
N TYR A 121 -12.80 1.50 2.28
CA TYR A 121 -12.43 0.09 2.16
C TYR A 121 -10.94 -0.04 2.43
N LEU A 122 -10.55 -0.98 3.28
CA LEU A 122 -9.15 -1.34 3.55
C LEU A 122 -8.93 -2.81 3.20
N ALA A 123 -7.87 -3.10 2.45
CA ALA A 123 -7.35 -4.44 2.24
C ALA A 123 -6.05 -4.58 3.04
N ILE A 124 -6.01 -5.55 3.95
CA ILE A 124 -4.92 -5.76 4.91
C ILE A 124 -4.41 -7.18 4.74
N ALA A 125 -3.12 -7.33 4.43
CA ALA A 125 -2.52 -8.65 4.29
C ALA A 125 -1.08 -8.66 4.81
N GLY A 126 -0.52 -9.84 5.04
CA GLY A 126 0.86 -9.97 5.48
C GLY A 126 1.09 -11.25 6.27
N TRP A 127 2.02 -11.19 7.22
CA TRP A 127 2.49 -12.34 7.98
C TRP A 127 2.30 -12.14 9.47
N ARG A 128 1.66 -13.11 10.12
CA ARG A 128 1.65 -13.25 11.57
C ARG A 128 2.82 -14.13 12.01
N VAL A 129 3.60 -13.65 12.96
CA VAL A 129 4.62 -14.43 13.65
C VAL A 129 3.92 -15.49 14.50
N SER A 130 4.33 -16.75 14.37
CA SER A 130 3.85 -17.84 15.22
C SER A 130 5.02 -18.73 15.63
N ARG A 131 4.84 -19.53 16.70
CA ARG A 131 5.90 -20.42 17.23
C ARG A 131 6.32 -21.53 16.26
N GLU A 132 5.42 -21.96 15.37
CA GLU A 132 5.66 -23.07 14.44
C GLU A 132 6.19 -22.58 13.09
N ALA A 133 5.51 -21.59 12.51
CA ALA A 133 5.85 -20.99 11.22
C ALA A 133 5.11 -19.66 11.02
N PRO A 134 5.64 -18.70 10.24
CA PRO A 134 4.86 -17.54 9.82
C PRO A 134 3.54 -17.95 9.16
N ARG A 135 2.45 -17.29 9.50
CA ARG A 135 1.12 -17.56 8.93
C ARG A 135 0.66 -16.38 8.10
N PRO A 136 0.36 -16.55 6.80
CA PRO A 136 -0.14 -15.47 6.00
C PRO A 136 -1.58 -15.16 6.41
N PHE A 137 -2.03 -13.93 6.19
CA PHE A 137 -3.42 -13.55 6.40
C PHE A 137 -3.86 -12.52 5.36
N LEU A 138 -5.17 -12.46 5.14
CA LEU A 138 -5.83 -11.46 4.30
C LEU A 138 -7.15 -11.10 4.97
N MET A 139 -7.33 -9.82 5.26
CA MET A 139 -8.49 -9.25 5.94
C MET A 139 -8.92 -7.99 5.22
N GLU A 140 -10.22 -7.72 5.18
CA GLU A 140 -10.77 -6.50 4.61
C GLU A 140 -11.64 -5.81 5.67
N ILE A 141 -11.55 -4.47 5.73
CA ILE A 141 -12.45 -3.63 6.54
C ILE A 141 -13.25 -2.77 5.59
N GLU A 142 -14.57 -2.87 5.62
CA GLU A 142 -15.42 -2.20 4.67
C GLU A 142 -16.50 -1.40 5.38
N ARG A 143 -16.61 -0.12 5.04
CA ARG A 143 -17.76 0.71 5.38
C ARG A 143 -18.35 1.24 4.09
N GLU A 144 -19.43 0.61 3.65
CA GLU A 144 -20.15 1.00 2.46
C GLU A 144 -20.75 2.41 2.56
N PRO A 145 -21.04 3.08 1.43
CA PRO A 145 -21.85 4.29 1.42
C PRO A 145 -23.14 4.09 2.22
N LYS A 146 -23.48 5.06 3.08
CA LYS A 146 -24.68 5.05 3.95
C LYS A 146 -24.67 4.03 5.09
N ALA A 147 -23.68 3.12 5.17
CA ALA A 147 -23.55 2.22 6.30
C ALA A 147 -23.04 2.94 7.56
N THR A 148 -23.67 2.66 8.70
CA THR A 148 -23.29 3.21 10.01
C THR A 148 -22.17 2.41 10.68
N THR A 149 -22.04 1.13 10.34
CA THR A 149 -21.03 0.21 10.87
C THR A 149 -20.09 -0.25 9.77
N ALA A 150 -18.85 -0.57 10.14
CA ALA A 150 -17.90 -1.25 9.27
C ALA A 150 -17.97 -2.76 9.48
N THR A 151 -17.83 -3.53 8.41
CA THR A 151 -17.68 -4.99 8.44
C THR A 151 -16.21 -5.35 8.40
N VAL A 152 -15.89 -6.54 8.93
CA VAL A 152 -14.57 -7.14 8.81
C VAL A 152 -14.76 -8.52 8.22
N SER A 153 -14.15 -8.76 7.07
CA SER A 153 -14.13 -10.04 6.36
C SER A 153 -12.69 -10.50 6.15
N GLY A 154 -12.49 -11.73 5.69
CA GLY A 154 -11.16 -12.25 5.40
C GLY A 154 -10.97 -13.71 5.80
N THR A 155 -9.70 -14.14 5.80
CA THR A 155 -9.34 -15.51 6.14
C THR A 155 -9.48 -15.78 7.65
N PRO A 156 -10.24 -16.82 8.07
CA PRO A 156 -10.36 -17.17 9.47
C PRO A 156 -9.01 -17.40 10.16
N ARG A 157 -8.90 -16.93 11.41
CA ARG A 157 -7.70 -17.04 12.27
C ARG A 157 -7.12 -18.46 12.41
N ARG A 158 -7.93 -19.51 12.21
CA ARG A 158 -7.59 -20.92 12.44
C ARG A 158 -7.60 -21.80 11.18
N GLN A 159 -7.54 -21.21 9.99
CA GLN A 159 -7.49 -22.01 8.76
C GLN A 159 -6.21 -22.85 8.67
N ARG A 160 -6.34 -24.10 8.23
CA ARG A 160 -5.18 -24.96 7.91
C ARG A 160 -4.68 -24.57 6.51
N PHE A 161 -3.87 -23.52 6.43
CA PHE A 161 -3.33 -22.93 5.19
C PHE A 161 -2.39 -23.82 4.36
N LYS A 162 -2.38 -25.14 4.52
CA LYS A 162 -1.39 -25.99 3.82
C LYS A 162 -1.52 -25.96 2.29
N ARG A 163 -2.64 -25.44 1.73
CA ARG A 163 -2.92 -25.48 0.27
C ARG A 163 -3.78 -24.32 -0.28
N GLU A 164 -4.00 -23.25 0.49
CA GLU A 164 -5.03 -22.26 0.16
C GLU A 164 -4.44 -21.00 -0.47
N PHE A 165 -5.04 -20.57 -1.58
CA PHE A 165 -4.79 -19.33 -2.27
C PHE A 165 -6.03 -18.46 -2.13
N ALA A 166 -5.86 -17.25 -1.59
CA ALA A 166 -6.93 -16.28 -1.44
C ALA A 166 -6.65 -15.05 -2.30
N ILE A 167 -7.70 -14.48 -2.88
CA ILE A 167 -7.67 -13.20 -3.58
C ILE A 167 -8.63 -12.26 -2.88
N GLY A 168 -8.15 -11.06 -2.54
CA GLY A 168 -8.94 -9.93 -2.09
C GLY A 168 -8.98 -8.84 -3.15
N ARG A 169 -10.05 -8.03 -3.13
CA ARG A 169 -10.25 -6.92 -4.08
C ARG A 169 -11.12 -5.85 -3.42
N ILE A 170 -10.60 -4.63 -3.34
CA ILE A 170 -11.38 -3.47 -2.94
C ILE A 170 -11.41 -2.39 -4.02
N GLY A 171 -12.48 -1.59 -3.99
CA GLY A 171 -12.68 -0.46 -4.88
C GLY A 171 -13.20 -0.84 -6.27
N ALA A 172 -12.54 -0.36 -7.33
CA ALA A 172 -13.05 -0.47 -8.70
C ALA A 172 -13.41 -1.92 -9.08
N TYR A 173 -14.50 -2.07 -9.83
CA TYR A 173 -15.02 -3.39 -10.15
C TYR A 173 -14.11 -4.15 -11.12
N VAL A 174 -13.75 -5.37 -10.73
CA VAL A 174 -13.17 -6.37 -11.62
C VAL A 174 -14.07 -7.60 -11.52
N ALA A 175 -14.57 -8.07 -12.65
CA ALA A 175 -15.48 -9.20 -12.66
C ALA A 175 -14.80 -10.45 -12.07
N PRO A 176 -15.46 -11.19 -11.15
CA PRO A 176 -14.86 -12.38 -10.54
C PRO A 176 -14.36 -13.41 -11.56
N ARG A 177 -15.06 -13.56 -12.70
CA ARG A 177 -14.63 -14.43 -13.80
C ARG A 177 -13.28 -14.04 -14.41
N VAL A 178 -12.97 -12.75 -14.48
CA VAL A 178 -11.70 -12.25 -15.03
C VAL A 178 -10.57 -12.53 -14.06
N LEU A 179 -10.79 -12.27 -12.76
CA LEU A 179 -9.84 -12.62 -11.71
C LEU A 179 -9.59 -14.13 -11.65
N ASN A 180 -10.66 -14.94 -11.65
CA ASN A 180 -10.55 -16.38 -11.66
C ASN A 180 -9.78 -16.89 -12.89
N ALA A 181 -10.14 -16.42 -14.09
CA ALA A 181 -9.45 -16.80 -15.33
C ALA A 181 -7.95 -16.46 -15.31
N ALA A 182 -7.57 -15.31 -14.73
CA ALA A 182 -6.18 -14.92 -14.59
C ALA A 182 -5.37 -15.89 -13.71
N PHE A 183 -6.03 -16.55 -12.74
CA PHE A 183 -5.42 -17.51 -11.82
C PHE A 183 -5.86 -18.96 -12.07
N ASP A 184 -6.58 -19.26 -13.15
CA ASP A 184 -6.93 -20.65 -13.47
C ASP A 184 -5.68 -21.45 -13.86
N ARG A 185 -4.70 -20.80 -14.51
CA ARG A 185 -3.36 -21.39 -14.72
C ARG A 185 -2.66 -21.73 -13.39
N TYR A 186 -2.83 -20.89 -12.35
CA TYR A 186 -2.31 -21.16 -11.02
C TYR A 186 -2.95 -22.40 -10.39
N ARG A 187 -4.27 -22.51 -10.48
CA ARG A 187 -4.99 -23.67 -9.94
C ARG A 187 -4.58 -24.97 -10.62
N ALA A 188 -4.22 -24.91 -11.90
CA ALA A 188 -3.77 -26.05 -12.68
C ALA A 188 -2.32 -26.48 -12.37
N SER A 189 -1.36 -25.55 -12.31
CA SER A 189 0.07 -25.88 -12.20
C SER A 189 0.62 -25.83 -10.77
N ARG A 190 0.01 -25.05 -9.87
CA ARG A 190 0.54 -24.73 -8.53
C ARG A 190 1.93 -24.09 -8.51
N THR A 191 2.35 -23.48 -9.61
CA THR A 191 3.71 -22.93 -9.77
C THR A 191 3.78 -21.41 -9.89
N LEU A 192 2.71 -20.63 -9.63
CA LEU A 192 2.89 -19.17 -9.76
C LEU A 192 3.95 -18.67 -8.81
N THR A 193 4.91 -17.99 -9.40
CA THR A 193 5.89 -17.19 -8.71
C THR A 193 5.21 -15.90 -8.21
N MET A 194 5.90 -15.21 -7.31
CA MET A 194 5.45 -13.92 -6.81
C MET A 194 5.40 -12.87 -7.94
N GLU A 195 6.35 -12.96 -8.87
CA GLU A 195 6.50 -12.15 -10.06
C GLU A 195 5.35 -12.37 -11.06
N ASP A 196 4.88 -13.61 -11.25
CA ASP A 196 3.72 -13.89 -12.10
C ASP A 196 2.45 -13.20 -11.57
N VAL A 197 2.26 -13.23 -10.23
CA VAL A 197 1.13 -12.58 -9.57
C VAL A 197 1.24 -11.06 -9.68
N GLU A 198 2.44 -10.52 -9.43
CA GLU A 198 2.74 -9.11 -9.61
C GLU A 198 2.37 -8.62 -11.01
N GLN A 199 2.90 -9.29 -12.05
CA GLN A 199 2.65 -8.92 -13.43
C GLN A 199 1.17 -9.00 -13.78
N THR A 200 0.49 -10.07 -13.35
CA THR A 200 -0.95 -10.25 -13.54
C THR A 200 -1.75 -9.10 -12.91
N PHE A 201 -1.39 -8.66 -11.71
CA PHE A 201 -2.06 -7.54 -11.04
C PHE A 201 -1.81 -6.22 -11.75
N VAL A 202 -0.58 -5.95 -12.18
CA VAL A 202 -0.23 -4.75 -12.96
C VAL A 202 -1.06 -4.69 -14.24
N ASP A 203 -1.13 -5.79 -14.99
CA ASP A 203 -1.87 -5.86 -16.25
C ASP A 203 -3.38 -5.69 -16.05
N LEU A 204 -3.94 -6.32 -15.01
CA LEU A 204 -5.36 -6.16 -14.67
C LEU A 204 -5.70 -4.72 -14.27
N ILE A 205 -4.87 -4.09 -13.43
CA ILE A 205 -5.08 -2.69 -13.01
C ILE A 205 -5.00 -1.75 -14.23
N ARG A 206 -4.01 -1.93 -15.11
CA ARG A 206 -3.87 -1.13 -16.33
C ARG A 206 -5.02 -1.35 -17.31
N SER A 207 -5.50 -2.58 -17.45
CA SER A 207 -6.68 -2.91 -18.26
C SER A 207 -7.95 -2.21 -17.75
N VAL A 208 -8.10 -2.11 -16.42
CA VAL A 208 -9.19 -1.34 -15.80
C VAL A 208 -8.98 0.16 -15.99
N ALA A 209 -7.76 0.68 -15.78
CA ALA A 209 -7.42 2.09 -15.97
C ALA A 209 -7.73 2.58 -17.40
N TYR A 210 -7.51 1.73 -18.40
CA TYR A 210 -7.86 2.01 -19.80
C TYR A 210 -9.36 2.28 -19.99
N ARG A 211 -10.23 1.63 -19.21
CA ARG A 211 -11.70 1.72 -19.33
C ARG A 211 -12.35 2.63 -18.30
N ASN A 212 -11.67 2.85 -17.17
CA ASN A 212 -12.17 3.63 -16.04
C ASN A 212 -11.15 4.71 -15.67
N ARG A 213 -11.44 5.95 -16.06
CA ARG A 213 -10.59 7.13 -15.81
C ARG A 213 -10.34 7.46 -14.34
N THR A 214 -11.04 6.78 -13.42
CA THR A 214 -10.87 6.99 -11.98
C THR A 214 -9.87 6.04 -11.33
N VAL A 215 -9.30 5.11 -12.11
CA VAL A 215 -8.21 4.19 -11.75
C VAL A 215 -6.95 4.61 -12.52
N GLY A 216 -5.81 4.71 -11.83
CA GLY A 216 -4.54 5.11 -12.44
C GLY A 216 -3.79 3.94 -13.11
N PRO A 217 -2.98 4.20 -14.15
CA PRO A 217 -2.14 3.17 -14.78
C PRO A 217 -0.81 2.95 -14.05
N ASN A 218 -0.45 3.83 -13.12
CA ASN A 218 0.73 3.72 -12.25
C ASN A 218 0.40 2.80 -11.06
N VAL A 219 1.17 1.73 -10.90
CA VAL A 219 0.90 0.70 -9.89
C VAL A 219 2.07 0.60 -8.92
N LEU A 220 1.78 0.56 -7.62
CA LEU A 220 2.76 0.17 -6.61
C LEU A 220 2.45 -1.25 -6.16
N CYS A 221 3.45 -2.13 -6.28
CA CYS A 221 3.39 -3.52 -5.85
C CYS A 221 4.21 -3.71 -4.57
N THR A 222 3.63 -4.44 -3.63
CA THR A 222 4.25 -4.86 -2.39
C THR A 222 4.19 -6.37 -2.29
N MET A 223 5.31 -6.97 -1.95
CA MET A 223 5.49 -8.41 -2.05
C MET A 223 6.22 -8.91 -0.81
N PHE A 224 5.60 -9.82 -0.09
CA PHE A 224 6.12 -10.37 1.16
C PHE A 224 6.27 -11.88 1.00
N PRO A 225 7.44 -12.38 0.57
CA PRO A 225 7.71 -13.80 0.62
C PRO A 225 7.75 -14.30 2.07
N ILE A 226 7.54 -15.60 2.28
CA ILE A 226 7.68 -16.23 3.60
C ILE A 226 9.12 -16.17 4.09
N ASP A 227 10.07 -16.32 3.15
CA ASP A 227 11.50 -16.30 3.37
C ASP A 227 12.13 -15.22 2.48
N GLY A 228 13.01 -14.41 3.07
CA GLY A 228 13.71 -13.34 2.35
C GLY A 228 13.08 -11.95 2.53
N PRO A 229 13.60 -10.93 1.81
CA PRO A 229 13.16 -9.57 1.97
C PRO A 229 11.79 -9.32 1.33
N ALA A 230 11.03 -8.40 1.93
CA ALA A 230 9.86 -7.84 1.26
C ALA A 230 10.33 -6.93 0.10
N LEU A 231 9.69 -7.06 -1.05
CA LEU A 231 10.03 -6.32 -2.26
C LEU A 231 8.98 -5.25 -2.55
N PHE A 232 9.44 -4.08 -2.96
CA PHE A 232 8.61 -2.94 -3.34
C PHE A 232 8.99 -2.50 -4.74
N ARG A 233 8.04 -2.62 -5.67
CA ARG A 233 8.25 -2.30 -7.08
C ARG A 233 7.21 -1.30 -7.53
N PHE A 234 7.69 -0.18 -8.05
CA PHE A 234 6.85 0.80 -8.71
C PHE A 234 6.83 0.53 -10.21
N HIS A 235 5.64 0.36 -10.76
CA HIS A 235 5.38 0.11 -12.18
C HIS A 235 4.78 1.36 -12.83
N PRO A 236 5.60 2.33 -13.24
CA PRO A 236 5.12 3.52 -13.92
C PRO A 236 4.50 3.18 -15.28
N ALA A 237 3.45 3.90 -15.67
CA ALA A 237 2.88 3.82 -17.01
C ALA A 237 3.74 4.55 -18.07
N ALA A 238 4.52 5.54 -17.63
CA ALA A 238 5.52 6.26 -18.41
C ALA A 238 6.72 6.57 -17.50
N ALA A 239 7.93 6.64 -18.03
CA ALA A 239 9.13 6.88 -17.21
C ALA A 239 8.98 8.12 -16.31
N HIS A 240 9.25 7.97 -15.01
CA HIS A 240 9.30 9.08 -14.06
C HIS A 240 10.74 9.49 -13.81
N SER A 241 10.98 10.79 -13.71
CA SER A 241 12.29 11.34 -13.42
C SER A 241 12.19 12.58 -12.53
N ALA A 242 13.27 12.87 -11.80
CA ALA A 242 13.44 14.07 -11.01
C ALA A 242 14.68 14.85 -11.48
N ARG A 243 14.63 16.18 -11.35
CA ARG A 243 15.78 17.06 -11.54
C ARG A 243 16.47 17.26 -10.21
N VAL A 244 17.76 17.01 -10.17
CA VAL A 244 18.61 17.17 -8.99
C VAL A 244 19.62 18.25 -9.30
N GLY A 245 19.54 19.36 -8.57
CA GLY A 245 20.53 20.43 -8.64
C GLY A 245 21.78 20.07 -7.86
N SER A 246 22.95 20.31 -8.45
CA SER A 246 24.25 20.19 -7.78
C SER A 246 25.12 21.40 -8.11
N ALA A 247 26.22 21.58 -7.38
CA ALA A 247 27.22 22.60 -7.72
C ALA A 247 27.84 22.44 -9.13
N ARG A 248 27.72 21.24 -9.73
CA ARG A 248 28.24 20.91 -11.08
C ARG A 248 27.17 21.02 -12.18
N GLY A 249 25.96 21.46 -11.84
CA GLY A 249 24.82 21.56 -12.75
C GLY A 249 23.65 20.67 -12.34
N GLU A 250 22.66 20.60 -13.22
CA GLU A 250 21.47 19.77 -13.05
C GLU A 250 21.67 18.37 -13.64
N MET A 251 21.19 17.35 -12.94
CA MET A 251 21.09 15.99 -13.46
C MET A 251 19.64 15.51 -13.43
N ILE A 252 19.24 14.73 -14.44
CA ILE A 252 17.93 14.07 -14.49
C ILE A 252 18.15 12.62 -14.08
N VAL A 253 17.44 12.19 -13.03
CA VAL A 253 17.51 10.82 -12.52
C VAL A 253 16.15 10.13 -12.62
N PRO A 254 16.09 8.87 -13.05
CA PRO A 254 14.87 8.09 -12.99
C PRO A 254 14.48 7.86 -11.52
N VAL A 255 13.17 7.86 -11.23
CA VAL A 255 12.66 7.69 -9.86
C VAL A 255 11.54 6.66 -9.77
N ALA A 256 11.45 6.02 -8.60
CA ALA A 256 10.33 5.21 -8.15
C ALA A 256 9.65 5.86 -6.94
N HIS A 257 8.50 5.34 -6.52
CA HIS A 257 7.76 5.82 -5.35
C HIS A 257 7.67 4.75 -4.27
N THR A 258 7.82 5.15 -3.01
CA THR A 258 7.70 4.26 -1.84
C THR A 258 6.32 4.40 -1.16
N PRO A 259 5.86 3.37 -0.43
CA PRO A 259 4.71 3.48 0.47
C PRO A 259 5.10 4.19 1.79
N TRP A 260 4.12 4.36 2.68
CA TRP A 260 4.44 4.60 4.10
C TRP A 260 5.13 3.37 4.67
N ILE A 261 6.18 3.57 5.47
CA ILE A 261 6.87 2.49 6.19
C ILE A 261 6.87 2.86 7.67
N MET A 262 6.35 1.96 8.50
CA MET A 262 6.16 2.24 9.93
C MET A 262 6.66 1.09 10.78
N SER A 263 7.85 1.27 11.36
CA SER A 263 8.42 0.37 12.36
C SER A 263 7.92 0.73 13.76
N SER A 264 8.45 0.05 14.78
CA SER A 264 8.26 0.39 16.19
C SER A 264 8.97 1.69 16.60
N SER A 265 9.97 2.12 15.84
CA SER A 265 10.90 3.19 16.21
C SER A 265 11.12 4.26 15.13
N SER A 266 10.47 4.10 13.97
CA SER A 266 10.58 5.02 12.85
C SER A 266 9.30 5.06 12.03
N LEU A 267 9.05 6.22 11.44
CA LEU A 267 8.02 6.46 10.45
C LEU A 267 8.65 7.11 9.23
N GLN A 268 8.47 6.51 8.06
CA GLN A 268 8.89 7.08 6.79
C GLN A 268 7.66 7.37 5.95
N ALA A 269 7.51 8.62 5.54
CA ALA A 269 6.47 9.04 4.61
C ALA A 269 6.78 8.55 3.19
N PRO A 270 5.78 8.47 2.29
CA PRO A 270 5.98 8.18 0.89
C PRO A 270 6.98 9.15 0.26
N GLN A 271 7.98 8.59 -0.42
CA GLN A 271 9.08 9.33 -1.04
C GLN A 271 9.18 8.99 -2.53
N MET A 272 9.75 9.92 -3.29
CA MET A 272 10.40 9.60 -4.56
C MET A 272 11.82 9.12 -4.25
N THR A 273 12.21 7.98 -4.80
CA THR A 273 13.53 7.41 -4.60
C THR A 273 14.20 7.08 -5.93
N SER A 274 15.52 7.25 -5.99
CA SER A 274 16.37 6.78 -7.08
C SER A 274 17.48 5.92 -6.51
N GLY A 275 17.88 4.87 -7.22
CA GLY A 275 18.83 3.88 -6.72
C GLY A 275 18.21 2.88 -5.73
N GLN A 276 18.78 1.68 -5.68
CA GLN A 276 18.31 0.64 -4.76
C GLN A 276 18.53 1.08 -3.32
N SER A 277 17.49 0.96 -2.50
CA SER A 277 17.58 1.19 -1.06
C SER A 277 17.06 -0.01 -0.31
N ILE A 278 17.69 -0.27 0.83
CA ILE A 278 17.28 -1.29 1.79
C ILE A 278 16.92 -0.57 3.08
N SER A 279 15.74 -0.86 3.61
CA SER A 279 15.34 -0.46 4.96
C SER A 279 15.10 -1.69 5.81
N ASP A 280 15.28 -1.57 7.12
CA ASP A 280 14.92 -2.62 8.06
C ASP A 280 13.66 -2.21 8.84
N LEU A 281 12.67 -3.11 8.89
CA LEU A 281 11.42 -2.93 9.61
C LEU A 281 11.39 -3.82 10.87
N ASP A 282 12.28 -3.51 11.81
CA ASP A 282 12.48 -4.27 13.05
C ASP A 282 12.75 -5.76 12.79
N GLY A 283 13.78 -6.04 11.98
CA GLY A 283 14.20 -7.38 11.57
C GLY A 283 13.51 -7.92 10.32
N TYR A 284 12.73 -7.09 9.61
CA TYR A 284 12.13 -7.41 8.32
C TYR A 284 12.77 -6.56 7.23
N PRO A 285 13.71 -7.11 6.43
CA PRO A 285 14.37 -6.34 5.38
C PRO A 285 13.38 -5.98 4.27
N LEU A 286 13.39 -4.71 3.90
CA LEU A 286 12.59 -4.10 2.85
C LEU A 286 13.52 -3.68 1.71
N VAL A 287 13.28 -4.18 0.50
CA VAL A 287 14.07 -3.83 -0.69
C VAL A 287 13.20 -3.00 -1.63
N PHE A 288 13.63 -1.78 -1.90
CA PHE A 288 13.01 -0.88 -2.87
C PHE A 288 13.73 -1.00 -4.20
N ASP A 289 13.02 -1.54 -5.19
CA ASP A 289 13.51 -1.70 -6.54
C ASP A 289 13.25 -0.42 -7.32
N ALA A 290 14.13 0.56 -7.10
CA ALA A 290 14.10 1.83 -7.80
C ALA A 290 15.16 1.84 -8.92
N PRO A 291 14.88 2.52 -10.04
CA PRO A 291 15.81 2.57 -11.16
C PRO A 291 17.13 3.23 -10.73
N LEU A 292 18.25 2.67 -11.19
CA LEU A 292 19.57 3.22 -10.93
C LEU A 292 19.73 4.56 -11.66
N ALA A 293 20.21 5.57 -10.93
CA ALA A 293 20.44 6.90 -11.49
C ALA A 293 21.59 6.97 -12.51
N GLY A 294 22.51 6.00 -12.48
CA GLY A 294 23.81 6.11 -13.14
C GLY A 294 24.69 7.20 -12.51
N ASN A 295 25.81 7.52 -13.14
CA ASN A 295 26.64 8.69 -12.82
C ASN A 295 27.24 8.73 -11.39
N GLY A 296 27.45 7.57 -10.75
CA GLY A 296 28.06 7.48 -9.42
C GLY A 296 27.14 7.86 -8.26
N LEU A 297 25.85 8.10 -8.51
CA LEU A 297 24.86 8.36 -7.48
C LEU A 297 24.32 7.03 -6.92
N LEU A 298 24.54 6.79 -5.62
CA LEU A 298 24.12 5.55 -4.95
C LEU A 298 22.61 5.51 -4.70
N ALA A 299 22.07 6.53 -4.02
CA ALA A 299 20.65 6.66 -3.74
C ALA A 299 20.25 8.12 -3.49
N LEU A 300 19.00 8.47 -3.79
CA LEU A 300 18.36 9.73 -3.40
C LEU A 300 16.95 9.45 -2.93
N ALA A 301 16.48 10.22 -1.94
CA ALA A 301 15.10 10.19 -1.48
C ALA A 301 14.60 11.62 -1.24
N ALA A 302 13.36 11.90 -1.64
CA ALA A 302 12.70 13.19 -1.41
C ALA A 302 11.21 12.97 -1.13
N ALA A 303 10.59 13.86 -0.36
CA ALA A 303 9.15 13.84 -0.15
C ALA A 303 8.40 13.99 -1.49
N ILE A 304 7.24 13.35 -1.61
CA ILE A 304 6.36 13.49 -2.79
C ILE A 304 5.54 14.78 -2.62
N PRO A 305 5.64 15.77 -3.53
CA PRO A 305 4.77 16.94 -3.51
C PRO A 305 3.30 16.50 -3.63
N ARG A 306 2.45 17.02 -2.76
CA ARG A 306 1.01 16.76 -2.78
C ARG A 306 0.26 18.01 -3.22
N PRO A 307 -0.79 17.88 -4.05
CA PRO A 307 -1.71 18.98 -4.26
C PRO A 307 -2.39 19.32 -2.92
N GLY A 308 -2.63 20.61 -2.70
CA GLY A 308 -3.49 21.05 -1.60
C GLY A 308 -4.92 20.49 -1.75
N PRO A 309 -5.68 20.45 -0.63
CA PRO A 309 -7.06 19.95 -0.62
C PRO A 309 -8.03 20.77 -1.50
#